data_AF-A0A8H9GBE2-F1
#
_entry.id   AF-A0A8H9GBE2-F1
#
_cell.length_a   1.000
_cell.length_b   1.000
_cell.length_c   1.000
_cell.angle_alpha   90.00
_cell.angle_beta   90.00
_cell.angle_gamma   90.00
#
_symmetry.space_group_name_H-M   'P 1'
#
loop_
_entity.id
_entity.type
_entity.pdbx_description
1 polymer ?
#
loop_
_entity_poly.entity_id
_entity_poly.type
_entity_poly.pdbx_seq_one_letter_code
_entity_poly.pdbx_strand_id
1 'polypeptide(L)'
;MTMTEMSDHPAIVRLRVELDAAWKSICTLGGLADDARGRVVAELRAAVPDVASRAALEAGSEAAVAEISRFAEAEVVRAEVRQAGTVVPSTELWDDIVHTAAEAAVARR
;
A
#
# COMPACT_ATOMS: atom_id res chain seq x y z
N MET A 1 -4.36 -23.57 6.72
CA MET A 1 -5.17 -22.56 6.03
C MET A 1 -4.78 -22.58 4.56
N THR A 2 -5.76 -22.66 3.67
CA THR A 2 -5.53 -22.49 2.23
C THR A 2 -5.31 -21.01 1.92
N MET A 3 -4.64 -20.68 0.81
CA MET A 3 -4.34 -19.30 0.40
C MET A 3 -5.60 -18.40 0.31
N THR A 4 -6.76 -19.01 0.04
CA THR A 4 -8.07 -18.35 0.01
C THR A 4 -8.53 -17.95 1.41
N GLU A 5 -8.41 -18.83 2.42
CA GLU A 5 -8.78 -18.52 3.82
C GLU A 5 -7.90 -17.42 4.43
N MET A 6 -6.63 -17.36 4.03
CA MET A 6 -5.73 -16.27 4.46
C MET A 6 -6.10 -14.93 3.80
N SER A 7 -6.64 -14.95 2.57
CA SER A 7 -7.04 -13.74 1.84
C SER A 7 -8.30 -13.09 2.40
N ASP A 8 -9.14 -13.85 3.11
CA ASP A 8 -10.35 -13.38 3.81
C ASP A 8 -10.10 -13.07 5.30
N HIS A 9 -8.86 -13.23 5.78
CA HIS A 9 -8.52 -12.86 7.16
C HIS A 9 -8.80 -11.36 7.38
N PRO A 10 -9.51 -10.94 8.45
CA PRO A 10 -9.92 -9.55 8.64
C PRO A 10 -8.77 -8.54 8.56
N ALA A 11 -7.60 -8.91 9.09
CA ALA A 11 -6.39 -8.10 9.03
C ALA A 11 -5.87 -7.90 7.59
N ILE A 12 -5.98 -8.92 6.73
CA ILE A 12 -5.58 -8.89 5.32
C ILE A 12 -6.59 -8.07 4.51
N VAL A 13 -7.89 -8.19 4.80
CA VAL A 13 -8.93 -7.33 4.22
C VAL A 13 -8.69 -5.87 4.58
N ARG A 14 -8.34 -5.58 5.84
CA ARG A 14 -8.02 -4.22 6.28
C ARG A 14 -6.77 -3.67 5.59
N LEU A 15 -5.73 -4.48 5.46
CA LEU A 15 -4.53 -4.12 4.69
C LEU A 15 -4.88 -3.76 3.24
N ARG A 16 -5.74 -4.55 2.58
CA ARG A 16 -6.20 -4.26 1.21
C ARG A 16 -6.94 -2.92 1.10
N VAL A 17 -7.81 -2.62 2.05
CA VAL A 17 -8.55 -1.34 2.08
C VAL A 17 -7.60 -0.16 2.25
N GLU A 18 -6.61 -0.28 3.13
CA GLU A 18 -5.63 0.79 3.37
C GLU A 18 -4.70 1.01 2.17
N LEU A 19 -4.32 -0.07 1.45
CA LEU A 19 -3.55 0.03 0.21
C LEU A 19 -4.35 0.74 -0.91
N ASP A 20 -5.65 0.45 -1.03
CA ASP A 20 -6.54 1.14 -1.97
C ASP A 20 -6.72 2.63 -1.63
N ALA A 21 -6.93 2.95 -0.34
CA ALA A 21 -7.03 4.34 0.11
C ALA A 21 -5.71 5.12 -0.10
N ALA A 22 -4.57 4.46 0.15
CA ALA A 22 -3.26 5.03 -0.07
C ALA A 22 -3.03 5.36 -1.55
N TRP A 23 -3.34 4.43 -2.46
CA TRP A 23 -3.23 4.68 -3.89
C TRP A 23 -4.09 5.86 -4.35
N LYS A 24 -5.37 5.87 -3.96
CA LYS A 24 -6.28 6.98 -4.32
C LYS A 24 -5.76 8.32 -3.82
N SER A 25 -5.18 8.36 -2.61
CA SER A 25 -4.55 9.57 -2.07
C SER A 25 -3.38 10.03 -2.94
N ILE A 26 -2.51 9.11 -3.37
CA ILE A 26 -1.38 9.38 -4.26
C ILE A 26 -1.83 9.94 -5.61
N CYS A 27 -2.90 9.40 -6.21
CA CYS A 27 -3.44 9.91 -7.47
C CYS A 27 -3.97 11.35 -7.37
N THR A 28 -4.40 11.78 -6.19
CA THR A 28 -4.90 13.15 -5.97
C THR A 28 -3.82 14.18 -5.64
N LEU A 29 -2.58 13.77 -5.37
CA LEU A 29 -1.50 14.66 -4.92
C LEU A 29 -1.16 15.79 -5.90
N GLY A 30 -1.36 15.56 -7.21
CA GLY A 30 -1.10 16.57 -8.25
C GLY A 30 -2.03 17.79 -8.16
N GLY A 31 -3.19 17.67 -7.51
CA GLY A 31 -4.13 18.77 -7.30
C GLY A 31 -3.97 19.51 -5.98
N LEU A 32 -3.04 19.08 -5.11
CA LEU A 32 -2.85 19.65 -3.78
C LEU A 32 -1.75 20.70 -3.75
N ALA A 33 -1.92 21.71 -2.89
CA ALA A 33 -0.86 22.63 -2.50
C ALA A 33 0.28 21.88 -1.79
N ASP A 34 1.50 22.40 -1.87
CA ASP A 34 2.70 21.68 -1.42
C ASP A 34 2.68 21.28 0.06
N ASP A 35 2.19 22.14 0.96
CA ASP A 35 2.07 21.81 2.39
C ASP A 35 1.08 20.66 2.63
N ALA A 36 -0.05 20.67 1.92
CA ALA A 36 -1.06 19.62 1.99
C ALA A 36 -0.52 18.30 1.40
N ARG A 37 0.22 18.39 0.29
CA ARG A 37 0.89 17.24 -0.33
C ARG A 37 1.89 16.61 0.62
N GLY A 38 2.75 17.41 1.25
CA GLY A 38 3.76 16.93 2.20
C GLY A 38 3.15 16.22 3.39
N ARG A 39 2.04 16.76 3.92
CA ARG A 39 1.28 16.13 5.01
C ARG A 39 0.71 14.77 4.61
N VAL A 40 0.02 14.69 3.46
CA VAL A 40 -0.55 13.41 2.98
C VAL A 40 0.55 12.38 2.78
N VAL A 41 1.68 12.76 2.17
CA VAL A 41 2.82 11.84 1.99
C VAL A 41 3.35 11.32 3.33
N ALA A 42 3.48 12.18 4.34
CA ALA A 42 3.93 11.77 5.67
C ALA A 42 2.94 10.81 6.36
N GLU A 43 1.63 11.07 6.23
CA GLU A 43 0.58 10.20 6.77
C GLU A 43 0.60 8.82 6.12
N LEU A 44 0.74 8.75 4.79
CA LEU A 44 0.83 7.48 4.05
C LEU A 44 2.05 6.65 4.46
N ARG A 45 3.22 7.28 4.59
CA ARG A 45 4.47 6.62 5.01
C ARG A 45 4.41 6.08 6.44
N ALA A 46 3.52 6.58 7.29
CA ALA A 46 3.30 6.05 8.63
C ALA A 46 2.22 4.97 8.66
N ALA A 47 1.06 5.24 8.04
CA ALA A 47 -0.12 4.40 8.18
C ALA A 47 0.03 3.02 7.50
N VAL A 48 0.57 2.98 6.28
CA VAL A 48 0.62 1.74 5.50
C VAL A 48 1.57 0.72 6.14
N PRO A 49 2.81 1.06 6.55
CA PRO A 49 3.69 0.12 7.26
C PRO A 49 3.13 -0.36 8.61
N ASP A 50 2.41 0.50 9.33
CA ASP A 50 1.77 0.14 10.60
C ASP A 50 0.62 -0.88 10.43
N VAL A 51 -0.15 -0.77 9.34
CA VAL A 51 -1.21 -1.72 9.03
C VAL A 51 -0.61 -3.03 8.51
N ALA A 52 0.45 -2.97 7.70
CA ALA A 52 1.17 -4.14 7.23
C ALA A 52 1.78 -4.95 8.39
N SER A 53 2.40 -4.27 9.35
CA SER A 53 2.92 -4.89 10.58
C SER A 53 1.81 -5.61 11.36
N ARG A 54 0.64 -4.97 11.51
CA ARG A 54 -0.52 -5.57 12.19
C ARG A 54 -1.06 -6.78 11.45
N ALA A 55 -1.19 -6.68 10.13
CA ALA A 55 -1.61 -7.81 9.30
C ALA A 55 -0.62 -8.99 9.40
N ALA A 56 0.68 -8.72 9.43
CA ALA A 56 1.69 -9.75 9.62
C ALA A 56 1.61 -10.42 11.00
N LEU A 57 1.34 -9.65 12.06
CA LEU A 57 1.17 -10.18 13.41
C LEU A 57 -0.07 -11.08 13.53
N GLU A 58 -1.17 -10.72 12.85
CA GLU A 58 -2.45 -11.41 13.00
C GLU A 58 -2.65 -12.56 12.00
N ALA A 59 -2.22 -12.38 10.74
CA ALA A 59 -2.43 -13.33 9.65
C ALA A 59 -1.14 -14.02 9.15
N GLY A 60 0.03 -13.61 9.68
CA GLY A 60 1.34 -14.08 9.27
C GLY A 60 2.01 -13.18 8.21
N SER A 61 3.33 -13.00 8.34
CA SER A 61 4.14 -12.17 7.43
C SER A 61 4.03 -12.60 5.98
N GLU A 62 4.00 -13.89 5.68
CA GLU A 62 3.89 -14.40 4.31
C GLU A 62 2.56 -13.98 3.66
N ALA A 63 1.44 -14.09 4.38
CA ALA A 63 0.14 -13.67 3.89
C ALA A 63 0.07 -12.15 3.66
N ALA A 64 0.64 -11.37 4.57
CA ALA A 64 0.70 -9.91 4.44
C ALA A 64 1.55 -9.47 3.23
N VAL A 65 2.75 -10.06 3.05
CA VAL A 65 3.62 -9.76 1.90
C VAL A 65 2.99 -10.20 0.59
N ALA A 66 2.33 -11.36 0.57
CA ALA A 66 1.62 -11.84 -0.62
C ALA A 66 0.46 -10.90 -0.99
N GLU A 67 -0.27 -10.35 -0.01
CA GLU A 67 -1.31 -9.33 -0.25
C GLU A 67 -0.72 -8.04 -0.80
N ILE A 68 0.35 -7.52 -0.19
CA ILE A 68 1.03 -6.29 -0.63
C ILE A 68 1.51 -6.44 -2.07
N SER A 69 2.21 -7.54 -2.36
CA SER A 69 2.76 -7.82 -3.70
C SER A 69 1.63 -7.98 -4.72
N ARG A 70 0.61 -8.76 -4.38
CA ARG A 70 -0.57 -8.91 -5.25
C ARG A 70 -1.25 -7.58 -5.51
N PHE A 71 -1.43 -6.71 -4.52
CA PHE A 71 -2.09 -5.42 -4.73
C PHE A 71 -1.25 -4.49 -5.63
N ALA A 72 0.07 -4.44 -5.38
CA ALA A 72 1.01 -3.69 -6.22
C ALA A 72 1.04 -4.20 -7.68
N GLU A 73 0.87 -5.51 -7.88
CA GLU A 73 0.85 -6.15 -9.19
C GLU A 73 -0.53 -6.12 -9.89
N ALA A 74 -1.63 -6.22 -9.14
CA ALA A 74 -2.94 -6.60 -9.67
C ALA A 74 -3.70 -5.48 -10.38
N GLU A 75 -3.79 -4.28 -9.81
CA GLU A 75 -4.87 -3.36 -10.25
C GLU A 75 -4.48 -1.89 -10.38
N VAL A 76 -3.35 -1.47 -9.80
CA VAL A 76 -3.25 -0.06 -9.41
C VAL A 76 -2.23 0.73 -10.24
N VAL A 77 -1.10 0.12 -10.62
CA VAL A 77 0.01 0.85 -11.26
C VAL A 77 -0.04 0.86 -12.80
N ARG A 78 -0.68 -0.13 -13.44
CA ARG A 78 -0.53 -0.33 -14.92
C ARG A 78 -1.58 0.34 -15.79
N ALA A 79 -2.76 0.68 -15.26
CA ALA A 79 -3.86 1.25 -16.03
C ALA A 79 -3.85 2.78 -16.07
N GLU A 80 -3.63 3.45 -14.93
CA GLU A 80 -3.65 4.92 -14.81
C GLU A 80 -2.35 5.57 -15.32
N VAL A 81 -1.18 4.93 -15.13
CA VAL A 81 0.11 5.41 -15.68
C VAL A 81 0.11 5.48 -17.22
N ARG A 82 -0.69 4.64 -17.89
CA ARG A 82 -0.82 4.63 -19.36
C ARG A 82 -1.76 5.72 -19.88
N GLN A 83 -2.74 6.16 -19.09
CA GLN A 83 -3.73 7.18 -19.50
C GLN A 83 -3.36 8.60 -19.05
N ALA A 84 -2.65 8.77 -17.93
CA ALA A 84 -2.47 10.08 -17.31
C ALA A 84 -1.33 10.92 -17.92
N GLY A 85 -0.41 10.33 -18.68
CA GLY A 85 0.70 11.06 -19.31
C GLY A 85 1.53 11.84 -18.27
N THR A 86 2.59 11.23 -17.74
CA THR A 86 3.59 11.89 -16.87
C THR A 86 3.10 12.36 -15.49
N VAL A 87 2.70 11.44 -14.61
CA VAL A 87 2.78 11.67 -13.14
C VAL A 87 3.83 10.73 -12.55
N VAL A 88 5.08 10.93 -12.97
CA VAL A 88 6.24 10.14 -12.55
C VAL A 88 6.50 10.16 -11.02
N PRO A 89 6.23 11.27 -10.26
CA PRO A 89 6.43 11.27 -8.81
C PRO A 89 5.52 10.31 -8.03
N SER A 90 4.34 9.99 -8.56
CA SER A 90 3.34 9.16 -7.89
C SER A 90 3.72 7.67 -7.89
N THR A 91 4.36 7.20 -8.97
CA THR A 91 4.85 5.82 -9.08
C THR A 91 6.02 5.56 -8.14
N GLU A 92 7.02 6.44 -8.09
CA GLU A 92 8.17 6.28 -7.19
C GLU A 92 7.74 6.32 -5.71
N LEU A 93 6.81 7.23 -5.37
CA LEU A 93 6.23 7.29 -4.04
C LEU A 93 5.46 6.01 -3.68
N TRP A 94 4.70 5.46 -4.62
CA TRP A 94 3.96 4.22 -4.39
C TRP A 94 4.90 3.04 -4.16
N ASP A 95 5.94 2.91 -4.99
CA ASP A 95 6.94 1.84 -4.85
C ASP A 95 7.65 1.93 -3.49
N ASP A 96 8.01 3.14 -3.04
CA ASP A 96 8.60 3.39 -1.71
C ASP A 96 7.67 2.96 -0.56
N ILE A 97 6.39 3.29 -0.64
CA ILE A 97 5.38 2.93 0.37
C ILE A 97 5.18 1.41 0.42
N VAL A 98 5.03 0.76 -0.74
CA VAL A 98 4.82 -0.70 -0.84
C VAL A 98 6.05 -1.43 -0.34
N HIS A 99 7.25 -0.97 -0.69
CA HIS A 99 8.50 -1.54 -0.22
C HIS A 99 8.61 -1.46 1.30
N THR A 100 8.41 -0.26 1.88
CA THR A 100 8.45 -0.04 3.33
C THR A 100 7.40 -0.87 4.07
N ALA A 101 6.22 -1.03 3.48
CA ALA A 101 5.16 -1.86 4.05
C ALA A 101 5.52 -3.35 4.07
N ALA A 102 6.13 -3.85 2.99
CA ALA A 102 6.64 -5.22 2.92
C ALA A 102 7.76 -5.46 3.94
N GLU A 103 8.70 -4.51 4.09
CA GLU A 103 9.74 -4.56 5.11
C GLU A 103 9.15 -4.60 6.52
N ALA A 104 8.14 -3.77 6.80
CA ALA A 104 7.47 -3.74 8.09
C ALA A 104 6.70 -5.04 8.39
N ALA A 105 6.13 -5.69 7.37
CA ALA A 105 5.46 -6.98 7.51
C ALA A 105 6.42 -8.14 7.85
N VAL A 106 7.68 -8.06 7.41
CA VAL A 106 8.70 -9.09 7.70
C VAL A 106 9.57 -8.76 8.91
N ALA A 107 9.56 -7.51 9.37
CA ALA A 107 10.25 -7.09 10.58
C ALA A 107 9.69 -7.87 11.78
N ARG A 108 10.54 -8.71 12.38
CA ARG A 108 10.20 -9.41 13.62
C ARG A 108 9.96 -8.38 14.72
N ARG A 109 8.74 -8.31 15.26
CA ARG A 109 8.43 -7.67 16.54
C ARG A 109 8.40 -8.70 17.65
#